data_AF-A0A1T4LSP7-F1
#
_entry.id   AF-A0A1T4LSP7-F1
#
_cell.length_a   1.000
_cell.length_b   1.000
_cell.length_c   1.000
_cell.angle_alpha   90.00
_cell.angle_beta   90.00
_cell.angle_gamma   90.00
#
_symmetry.space_group_name_H-M   'P 1'
#
loop_
_entity.id
_entity.type
_entity.pdbx_description
1 polymer ?
#
loop_
_entity_poly.entity_id
_entity_poly.type
_entity_poly.pdbx_seq_one_letter_code
_entity_poly.pdbx_strand_id
1 'polypeptide(L)'
;MDNIFSILSTIPDPRHGNHLTYPIDYLLLIMFCAIMSGYTTWADFELYAELHEDDLKELYTRITWRKLKRYTPSHDTFSYACALLNPEKFIEAFTAWLSSVFEMMGQHICIDGKTMRGVKKLSPDAEAHSVTAYIAGLRASFNQVYISQKSNEIMPSKSCLI
;
A
#
# COMPACT_ATOMS: atom_id res chain seq x y z
N MET A 1 -5.44 19.76 2.83
CA MET A 1 -5.80 18.37 3.13
C MET A 1 -5.02 17.53 2.15
N ASP A 2 -4.00 16.85 2.62
CA ASP A 2 -3.11 16.07 1.76
C ASP A 2 -3.92 14.89 1.21
N ASN A 3 -4.14 14.89 -0.09
CA ASN A 3 -4.89 13.81 -0.73
C ASN A 3 -4.01 12.56 -0.82
N ILE A 4 -4.62 11.37 -0.96
CA ILE A 4 -3.87 10.10 -1.06
C ILE A 4 -2.75 10.17 -2.10
N PHE A 5 -3.00 10.87 -3.20
CA PHE A 5 -2.05 11.02 -4.30
C PHE A 5 -0.79 11.79 -3.89
N SER A 6 -0.91 12.89 -3.16
CA SER A 6 0.25 13.67 -2.67
C SER A 6 1.18 12.83 -1.81
N ILE A 7 0.64 11.84 -1.11
CA ILE A 7 1.39 10.95 -0.24
C ILE A 7 1.98 9.79 -1.05
N LEU A 8 1.25 9.24 -2.04
CA LEU A 8 1.82 8.26 -2.98
C LEU A 8 2.98 8.87 -3.79
N SER A 9 2.95 10.16 -4.10
CA SER A 9 4.05 10.86 -4.77
C SER A 9 5.31 11.04 -3.92
N THR A 10 5.26 10.80 -2.60
CA THR A 10 6.47 10.86 -1.74
C THR A 10 7.26 9.55 -1.76
N ILE A 11 6.65 8.46 -2.26
CA ILE A 11 7.29 7.15 -2.33
C ILE A 11 8.43 7.24 -3.34
N PRO A 12 9.69 6.93 -2.93
CA PRO A 12 10.82 6.93 -3.84
C PRO A 12 10.58 5.97 -5.00
N ASP A 13 11.00 6.36 -6.21
CA ASP A 13 10.95 5.49 -7.38
C ASP A 13 12.28 4.74 -7.56
N PRO A 14 12.36 3.44 -7.20
CA PRO A 14 13.59 2.66 -7.30
C PRO A 14 13.82 2.11 -8.72
N ARG A 15 12.92 2.38 -9.67
CA ARG A 15 13.04 1.87 -11.04
C ARG A 15 14.05 2.69 -11.83
N HIS A 16 14.62 2.09 -12.85
CA HIS A 16 15.66 2.71 -13.68
C HIS A 16 15.46 2.38 -15.15
N GLY A 17 16.11 3.17 -16.04
CA GLY A 17 16.12 2.93 -17.48
C GLY A 17 14.73 2.97 -18.12
N ASN A 18 14.43 1.98 -18.97
CA ASN A 18 13.19 1.94 -19.76
C ASN A 18 11.92 1.72 -18.91
N HIS A 19 12.07 1.31 -17.65
CA HIS A 19 10.95 1.08 -16.72
C HIS A 19 10.32 2.38 -16.17
N LEU A 20 10.90 3.54 -16.50
CA LEU A 20 10.39 4.87 -16.13
C LEU A 20 9.35 5.44 -17.11
N THR A 21 8.83 4.61 -18.03
CA THR A 21 7.81 5.02 -19.01
C THR A 21 6.56 5.61 -18.33
N TYR A 22 6.18 5.05 -17.19
CA TYR A 22 5.06 5.52 -16.37
C TYR A 22 5.58 6.00 -15.01
N PRO A 23 5.16 7.19 -14.55
CA PRO A 23 5.45 7.67 -13.19
C PRO A 23 4.97 6.68 -12.12
N ILE A 24 5.71 6.55 -11.02
CA ILE A 24 5.36 5.60 -9.95
C ILE A 24 4.01 5.97 -9.31
N ASP A 25 3.74 7.26 -9.15
CA ASP A 25 2.48 7.77 -8.61
C ASP A 25 1.27 7.37 -9.46
N TYR A 26 1.42 7.34 -10.79
CA TYR A 26 0.39 6.89 -11.71
C TYR A 26 0.14 5.38 -11.60
N LEU A 27 1.21 4.57 -11.49
CA LEU A 27 1.05 3.13 -11.30
C LEU A 27 0.31 2.82 -9.98
N LEU A 28 0.70 3.50 -8.90
CA LEU A 28 0.07 3.35 -7.60
C LEU A 28 -1.39 3.81 -7.60
N LEU A 29 -1.72 4.88 -8.35
CA LEU A 29 -3.09 5.33 -8.55
C LEU A 29 -3.94 4.25 -9.23
N ILE A 30 -3.46 3.65 -10.32
CA ILE A 30 -4.17 2.57 -11.00
C ILE A 30 -4.40 1.40 -10.06
N MET A 31 -3.35 0.94 -9.37
CA MET A 31 -3.46 -0.16 -8.41
C MET A 31 -4.51 0.12 -7.34
N PHE A 32 -4.52 1.34 -6.78
CA PHE A 32 -5.51 1.74 -5.79
C PHE A 32 -6.94 1.67 -6.35
N CYS A 33 -7.19 2.28 -7.50
CA CYS A 33 -8.50 2.28 -8.15
C CYS A 33 -8.98 0.87 -8.51
N ALA A 34 -8.07 0.02 -9.01
CA ALA A 34 -8.36 -1.36 -9.37
C ALA A 34 -8.70 -2.20 -8.12
N ILE A 35 -7.90 -2.11 -7.06
CA ILE A 35 -8.16 -2.81 -5.79
C ILE A 35 -9.50 -2.39 -5.19
N MET A 36 -9.83 -1.10 -5.22
CA MET A 36 -11.14 -0.61 -4.77
C MET A 36 -12.30 -1.13 -5.61
N SER A 37 -12.02 -1.51 -6.86
CA SER A 37 -12.99 -2.10 -7.78
C SER A 37 -12.99 -3.64 -7.75
N GLY A 38 -12.22 -4.26 -6.85
CA GLY A 38 -12.18 -5.72 -6.65
C GLY A 38 -11.15 -6.49 -7.51
N TYR A 39 -10.32 -5.78 -8.26
CA TYR A 39 -9.23 -6.34 -9.06
C TYR A 39 -7.98 -6.53 -8.17
N THR A 40 -7.31 -7.67 -8.25
CA THR A 40 -6.26 -8.02 -7.27
C THR A 40 -4.99 -8.64 -7.85
N THR A 41 -4.94 -8.84 -9.16
CA THR A 41 -3.76 -9.39 -9.85
C THR A 41 -3.10 -8.36 -10.77
N TRP A 42 -1.86 -8.60 -11.17
CA TRP A 42 -1.16 -7.72 -12.12
C TRP A 42 -1.86 -7.61 -13.47
N ALA A 43 -2.40 -8.73 -13.96
CA ALA A 43 -3.21 -8.76 -15.18
C ALA A 43 -4.50 -7.96 -15.03
N ASP A 44 -5.12 -8.01 -13.84
CA ASP A 44 -6.29 -7.21 -13.56
C ASP A 44 -5.99 -5.70 -13.58
N PHE A 45 -4.81 -5.28 -13.14
CA PHE A 45 -4.43 -3.86 -13.14
C PHE A 45 -4.19 -3.32 -14.54
N GLU A 46 -3.59 -4.14 -15.42
CA GLU A 46 -3.51 -3.85 -16.85
C GLU A 46 -4.92 -3.75 -17.46
N LEU A 47 -5.77 -4.75 -17.21
CA LEU A 47 -7.15 -4.75 -17.70
C LEU A 47 -7.93 -3.51 -17.20
N TYR A 48 -7.78 -3.14 -15.93
CA TYR A 48 -8.41 -1.95 -15.38
C TYR A 48 -7.92 -0.68 -16.08
N ALA A 49 -6.62 -0.58 -16.34
CA ALA A 49 -6.04 0.55 -17.05
C ALA A 49 -6.55 0.67 -18.49
N GLU A 50 -6.75 -0.46 -19.18
CA GLU A 50 -7.31 -0.51 -20.53
C GLU A 50 -8.79 -0.13 -20.56
N LEU A 51 -9.59 -0.67 -19.64
CA LEU A 51 -11.03 -0.42 -19.58
C LEU A 51 -11.37 1.03 -19.19
N HIS A 52 -10.52 1.68 -18.39
CA HIS A 52 -10.76 3.00 -17.81
C HIS A 52 -9.73 4.05 -18.26
N GLU A 53 -9.12 3.89 -19.44
CA GLU A 53 -8.03 4.77 -19.89
C GLU A 53 -8.41 6.26 -19.88
N ASP A 54 -9.59 6.59 -20.41
CA ASP A 54 -10.06 7.99 -20.49
C ASP A 54 -10.32 8.59 -19.11
N ASP A 55 -10.94 7.82 -18.20
CA ASP A 55 -11.20 8.24 -16.82
C ASP A 55 -9.90 8.46 -16.05
N LEU A 56 -8.95 7.52 -16.18
CA LEU A 56 -7.63 7.60 -15.54
C LEU A 56 -6.83 8.79 -16.07
N LYS A 57 -6.93 9.06 -17.37
CA LYS A 57 -6.30 10.21 -18.01
C LYS A 57 -6.85 11.52 -17.50
N GLU A 58 -8.17 11.67 -17.45
CA GLU A 58 -8.81 12.87 -16.90
C GLU A 58 -8.44 13.04 -15.42
N LEU A 59 -8.57 11.97 -14.63
CA LEU A 59 -8.28 11.97 -13.21
C LEU A 59 -6.83 12.36 -12.93
N TYR A 60 -5.87 11.72 -13.60
CA TYR A 60 -4.45 12.00 -13.38
C TYR A 60 -4.08 13.42 -13.80
N THR A 61 -4.59 13.91 -14.94
CA THR A 61 -4.36 15.28 -15.37
C THR A 61 -5.00 16.30 -14.43
N ARG A 62 -6.19 16.02 -13.88
CA ARG A 62 -6.85 16.88 -12.89
C ARG A 62 -6.09 16.97 -11.57
N ILE A 63 -5.50 15.87 -11.11
CA ILE A 63 -4.78 15.83 -9.83
C ILE A 63 -3.37 16.43 -9.96
N THR A 64 -2.68 16.15 -11.07
CA THR A 64 -1.24 16.46 -11.21
C THR A 64 -0.93 17.62 -12.13
N TRP A 65 -1.90 18.05 -12.94
CA TRP A 65 -1.70 18.98 -14.06
C TRP A 65 -0.72 18.46 -15.14
N ARG A 66 -0.40 17.15 -15.13
CA ARG A 66 0.49 16.50 -16.10
C ARG A 66 -0.30 15.67 -17.12
N LYS A 67 0.24 15.57 -18.33
CA LYS A 67 -0.23 14.65 -19.37
C LYS A 67 0.84 13.61 -19.63
N LEU A 68 0.43 12.35 -19.76
CA LEU A 68 1.31 11.24 -20.09
C LEU A 68 1.24 10.96 -21.60
N LYS A 69 2.29 10.32 -22.13
CA LYS A 69 2.31 9.88 -23.53
C LYS A 69 1.51 8.59 -23.74
N ARG A 70 1.39 7.79 -22.68
CA ARG A 70 0.69 6.50 -22.63
C ARG A 70 -0.01 6.40 -21.29
N TYR A 71 -1.13 5.69 -21.24
CA TYR A 71 -1.96 5.56 -20.03
C TYR A 71 -2.24 4.10 -19.63
N THR A 72 -1.79 3.12 -20.40
CA THR A 72 -2.03 1.68 -20.21
C THR A 72 -0.72 0.92 -19.92
N PRO A 73 -0.28 0.81 -18.65
CA PRO A 73 0.85 -0.03 -18.27
C PRO A 73 0.49 -1.51 -18.35
N SER A 74 1.45 -2.34 -18.76
CA SER A 74 1.28 -3.80 -18.78
C SER A 74 1.40 -4.43 -17.39
N HIS A 75 0.93 -5.65 -17.22
CA HIS A 75 1.11 -6.44 -16.00
C HIS A 75 2.59 -6.57 -15.58
N ASP A 76 3.51 -6.70 -16.55
CA ASP A 76 4.96 -6.70 -16.30
C ASP A 76 5.44 -5.38 -15.68
N THR A 77 4.85 -4.25 -16.09
CA THR A 77 5.18 -2.93 -15.54
C THR A 77 4.79 -2.85 -14.05
N PHE A 78 3.60 -3.35 -13.70
CA PHE A 78 3.16 -3.42 -12.31
C PHE A 78 4.02 -4.39 -11.50
N SER A 79 4.24 -5.61 -12.01
CA SER A 79 5.06 -6.62 -11.34
C SER A 79 6.47 -6.09 -11.06
N TYR A 80 7.10 -5.42 -12.04
CA TYR A 80 8.44 -4.85 -11.88
C TYR A 80 8.46 -3.71 -10.88
N ALA A 81 7.48 -2.80 -10.93
CA ALA A 81 7.39 -1.69 -9.98
C ALA A 81 7.22 -2.21 -8.54
N CYS A 82 6.26 -3.11 -8.32
CA CYS A 82 6.00 -3.68 -7.00
C CYS A 82 7.17 -4.51 -6.45
N ALA A 83 7.91 -5.22 -7.31
CA ALA A 83 9.06 -6.01 -6.89
C ALA A 83 10.21 -5.15 -6.33
N LEU A 84 10.32 -3.89 -6.74
CA LEU A 84 11.38 -2.98 -6.30
C LEU A 84 10.95 -1.99 -5.22
N LEU A 85 9.64 -1.75 -5.06
CA LEU A 85 9.13 -0.83 -4.05
C LEU A 85 9.64 -1.22 -2.66
N ASN A 86 10.16 -0.23 -1.93
CA ASN A 86 10.55 -0.42 -0.54
C ASN A 86 9.27 -0.55 0.31
N PRO A 87 9.00 -1.71 0.94
CA PRO A 87 7.78 -1.93 1.70
C PRO A 87 7.66 -1.01 2.91
N GLU A 88 8.77 -0.69 3.58
CA GLU A 88 8.79 0.19 4.75
C GLU A 88 8.38 1.61 4.37
N LYS A 89 8.92 2.12 3.25
CA LYS A 89 8.58 3.46 2.74
C LYS A 89 7.13 3.54 2.27
N PHE A 90 6.62 2.46 1.68
CA PHE A 90 5.22 2.38 1.30
C PHE A 90 4.31 2.42 2.54
N ILE A 91 4.61 1.62 3.57
CA ILE A 91 3.85 1.61 4.83
C ILE A 91 3.92 2.98 5.51
N GLU A 92 5.09 3.60 5.59
CA GLU A 92 5.26 4.94 6.15
C GLU A 92 4.36 5.97 5.46
N ALA A 93 4.36 5.99 4.12
CA ALA A 93 3.49 6.87 3.34
C ALA A 93 2.00 6.54 3.60
N PHE A 94 1.62 5.26 3.55
CA PHE A 94 0.23 4.86 3.76
C PHE A 94 -0.29 5.21 5.16
N THR A 95 0.51 5.01 6.21
CA THR A 95 0.18 5.39 7.59
C THR A 95 0.08 6.90 7.76
N ALA A 96 0.96 7.67 7.11
CA ALA A 96 0.85 9.13 7.10
C ALA A 96 -0.45 9.60 6.44
N TRP A 97 -0.88 8.93 5.36
CA TRP A 97 -2.17 9.22 4.73
C TRP A 97 -3.35 8.85 5.62
N LEU A 98 -3.36 7.66 6.22
CA LEU A 98 -4.42 7.29 7.17
C LEU A 98 -4.51 8.28 8.33
N SER A 99 -3.37 8.75 8.84
CA SER A 99 -3.32 9.73 9.91
C SER A 99 -3.82 11.12 9.48
N SER A 100 -3.66 11.51 8.21
CA SER A 100 -4.14 12.80 7.70
C SER A 100 -5.64 12.81 7.39
N VAL A 101 -6.18 11.66 6.98
CA VAL A 101 -7.62 11.50 6.73
C VAL A 101 -8.39 11.42 8.06
N PHE A 102 -7.76 10.89 9.11
CA PHE A 102 -8.45 10.62 10.36
C PHE A 102 -7.75 11.25 11.56
N GLU A 103 -8.44 12.21 12.18
CA GLU A 103 -8.11 12.64 13.53
C GLU A 103 -8.32 11.45 14.47
N MET A 104 -7.23 10.79 14.91
CA MET A 104 -7.29 9.60 15.79
C MET A 104 -7.92 9.87 17.16
N MET A 105 -8.26 11.14 17.47
CA MET A 105 -8.82 11.54 18.74
C MET A 105 -10.20 10.90 18.98
N GLY A 106 -10.24 9.95 19.91
CA GLY A 106 -11.49 9.35 20.43
C GLY A 106 -11.92 8.05 19.76
N GLN A 107 -11.18 7.52 18.78
CA GLN A 107 -11.49 6.20 18.20
C GLN A 107 -10.81 5.06 18.97
N HIS A 108 -11.55 3.97 19.22
CA HIS A 108 -10.97 2.76 19.79
C HIS A 108 -10.14 2.02 18.72
N ILE A 109 -8.90 1.67 19.08
CA ILE A 109 -8.02 0.86 18.25
C ILE A 109 -8.02 -0.56 18.80
N CYS A 110 -8.40 -1.52 17.97
CA CYS A 110 -8.35 -2.95 18.27
C CYS A 110 -6.95 -3.48 17.98
N ILE A 111 -6.35 -4.19 18.92
CA ILE A 111 -5.08 -4.90 18.71
C ILE A 111 -5.38 -6.40 18.62
N ASP A 112 -4.86 -7.05 17.58
CA ASP A 112 -5.04 -8.50 17.37
C ASP A 112 -3.73 -9.15 16.90
N GLY A 113 -3.37 -10.27 17.53
CA GLY A 113 -2.19 -11.08 17.22
C GLY A 113 -2.53 -12.35 16.45
N LYS A 114 -1.97 -12.53 15.25
CA LYS A 114 -2.13 -13.73 14.42
C LYS A 114 -0.81 -14.50 14.26
N THR A 115 -0.92 -15.82 14.09
CA THR A 115 0.23 -16.68 13.77
C THR A 115 -0.01 -17.33 12.42
N MET A 116 0.95 -17.20 11.49
CA MET A 116 0.85 -17.79 10.16
C MET A 116 0.83 -19.33 10.25
N ARG A 117 -0.15 -19.96 9.59
CA ARG A 117 -0.22 -21.42 9.50
C ARG A 117 0.72 -21.92 8.40
N GLY A 118 1.44 -23.01 8.66
CA GLY A 118 2.28 -23.69 7.65
C GLY A 118 3.76 -23.29 7.64
N VAL A 119 4.22 -22.46 8.58
CA VAL A 119 5.66 -22.17 8.77
C VAL A 119 6.36 -23.44 9.30
N LYS A 120 6.97 -24.23 8.40
CA LYS A 120 7.56 -25.55 8.70
C LYS A 120 8.93 -25.49 9.40
N LYS A 121 9.63 -24.36 9.35
CA LYS A 121 10.91 -24.13 10.03
C LYS A 121 10.81 -22.87 10.86
N LEU A 122 10.54 -23.03 12.16
CA LEU A 122 10.93 -22.03 13.14
C LEU A 122 12.44 -22.20 13.34
N SER A 123 13.25 -21.48 12.56
CA SER A 123 14.44 -20.93 13.20
C SER A 123 13.95 -20.01 14.33
N PRO A 124 14.72 -19.78 15.39
CA PRO A 124 14.33 -18.92 16.52
C PRO A 124 13.85 -17.51 16.13
N ASP A 125 14.12 -17.11 14.88
CA ASP A 125 13.91 -15.77 14.31
C ASP A 125 12.88 -15.72 13.16
N ALA A 126 12.10 -16.77 12.92
CA ALA A 126 11.08 -16.71 11.89
C ALA A 126 9.96 -15.74 12.30
N GLU A 127 9.78 -14.65 11.54
CA GLU A 127 8.70 -13.63 11.66
C GLU A 127 7.30 -14.22 11.39
N ALA A 128 6.93 -15.25 12.15
CA ALA A 128 5.72 -16.07 11.95
C ALA A 128 4.49 -15.49 12.64
N HIS A 129 4.68 -14.53 13.54
CA HIS A 129 3.61 -13.88 14.30
C HIS A 129 3.46 -12.44 13.82
N SER A 130 2.22 -12.00 13.62
CA SER A 130 1.90 -10.61 13.32
C SER A 130 0.99 -10.03 14.38
N VAL A 131 1.19 -8.76 14.71
CA VAL A 131 0.28 -7.97 15.55
C VAL A 131 -0.23 -6.81 14.73
N THR A 132 -1.55 -6.65 14.66
CA THR A 132 -2.22 -5.65 13.82
C THR A 132 -2.98 -4.67 14.69
N ALA A 133 -2.82 -3.37 14.43
CA ALA A 133 -3.71 -2.32 14.92
C ALA A 133 -4.82 -2.08 13.91
N TYR A 134 -6.07 -2.29 14.31
CA TYR A 134 -7.24 -2.17 13.48
C TYR A 134 -8.20 -1.11 14.03
N ILE A 135 -8.63 -0.20 13.17
CA ILE A 135 -9.56 0.87 13.54
C ILE A 135 -10.95 0.47 13.07
N ALA A 136 -11.79 0.01 14.00
CA ALA A 136 -13.11 -0.54 13.69
C ALA A 136 -14.04 0.47 12.99
N GLY A 137 -13.96 1.75 13.36
CA GLY A 137 -14.74 2.82 12.72
C GLY A 137 -14.40 3.01 11.24
N LEU A 138 -13.17 2.68 10.84
CA LEU A 138 -12.65 2.86 9.48
C LEU A 138 -12.64 1.59 8.67
N ARG A 139 -12.87 0.46 9.33
CA ARG A 139 -12.67 -0.88 8.78
C ARG A 139 -11.29 -1.09 8.16
N ALA A 140 -10.28 -0.41 8.70
CA ALA A 140 -8.93 -0.37 8.15
C ALA A 140 -7.88 -0.77 9.20
N SER A 141 -6.82 -1.43 8.74
CA SER A 141 -5.62 -1.66 9.54
C SER A 141 -4.75 -0.42 9.51
N PHE A 142 -4.40 0.10 10.68
CA PHE A 142 -3.54 1.26 10.85
C PHE A 142 -2.06 0.91 10.67
N ASN A 143 -1.62 -0.16 11.33
CA ASN A 143 -0.25 -0.66 11.24
C ASN A 143 -0.21 -2.15 11.56
N GLN A 144 0.82 -2.85 11.09
CA GLN A 144 1.06 -4.25 11.36
C GLN A 144 2.55 -4.51 11.55
N VAL A 145 2.90 -5.17 12.65
CA VAL A 145 4.29 -5.56 12.95
C VAL A 145 4.42 -7.06 12.96
N TYR A 146 5.55 -7.57 12.50
CA TYR A 146 5.90 -8.98 12.59
C TYR A 146 6.90 -9.21 13.73
N ILE A 147 6.73 -10.30 14.47
CA ILE A 147 7.60 -10.68 15.58
C ILE A 147 8.03 -12.14 15.44
N SER A 148 9.28 -12.41 15.80
CA SER A 148 9.88 -13.74 15.69
C SER A 148 9.38 -14.74 16.71
N GLN A 149 9.00 -14.26 17.89
CA GLN A 149 8.54 -15.10 18.99
C GLN A 149 7.17 -14.65 19.49
N LYS A 150 6.30 -15.63 19.75
CA LYS A 150 5.04 -15.39 20.45
C LYS A 150 5.34 -14.85 21.85
N SER A 151 5.15 -13.55 22.03
CA SER A 151 5.30 -12.84 23.29
C SER A 151 3.97 -12.18 23.67
N ASN A 152 3.92 -11.48 24.81
CA ASN A 152 2.74 -10.71 25.15
C ASN A 152 2.53 -9.59 24.11
N GLU A 153 1.27 -9.26 23.83
CA GLU A 153 0.93 -8.26 22.79
C GLU A 153 1.26 -6.82 23.24
N ILE A 154 1.65 -6.61 24.51
CA ILE A 154 1.89 -5.30 25.13
C ILE A 154 3.07 -4.55 24.49
N MET A 155 4.15 -5.26 24.18
CA MET A 155 5.32 -4.62 23.56
C MET A 155 5.10 -4.34 22.07
N PRO A 156 4.62 -5.30 21.26
CA PRO A 156 4.28 -5.05 19.85
C PRO A 156 3.17 -4.00 19.66
N SER A 157 2.19 -3.92 20.57
CA SER A 157 1.09 -2.95 20.46
C SER A 157 1.59 -1.51 20.50
N LYS A 158 2.67 -1.23 21.25
CA LYS A 158 3.29 0.10 21.23
C LYS A 158 3.86 0.40 19.85
N SER A 159 4.58 -0.54 19.24
CA SER A 159 5.14 -0.39 17.90
C SER A 159 4.07 -0.25 16.80
N CYS A 160 2.85 -0.76 17.00
CA CYS A 160 1.75 -0.52 16.07
C CYS A 160 1.12 0.88 16.19
N LEU A 161 1.32 1.57 17.32
CA LEU A 161 0.66 2.85 17.65
C LEU A 161 1.61 4.05 17.56
N ILE A 162 2.90 3.82 17.29
CA ILE A 162 3.95 4.84 17.17
C ILE A 162 4.37 4.95 15.72
#